data_AF-A0A966UKF0-F1
#
_entry.id   AF-A0A966UKF0-F1
#
_cell.length_a   1.000
_cell.length_b   1.000
_cell.length_c   1.000
_cell.angle_alpha   90.00
_cell.angle_beta   90.00
_cell.angle_gamma   90.00
#
_symmetry.space_group_name_H-M   'P 1'
#
loop_
_entity.id
_entity.type
_entity.pdbx_description
1 polymer ?
#
loop_
_entity_poly.entity_id
_entity_poly.type
_entity_poly.pdbx_seq_one_letter_code
_entity_poly.pdbx_strand_id
1 'polypeptide(L)'
;SRGFSQAYVSDGKLWQEAKGGEDSVERKPQAFGVAVVTLVGYYDPSAQLTSYVYPALHGSLGYCYADDSAEVKPSDCQLVVETKKGILRFRLSDRRIDPKHMNKFHVNVPASVQPTQFAIVSGGKVLVKRTIEPTTEKLAVSVNGLSPATR
;
A
#
# COMPACT_ATOMS: atom_id res chain seq x y z
N SER A 1 -25.39 7.15 19.89
CA SER A 1 -25.13 5.74 20.22
C SER A 1 -23.68 5.63 20.67
N ARG A 2 -23.40 4.99 21.82
CA ARG A 2 -22.02 4.73 22.27
C ARG A 2 -21.60 3.40 21.66
N GLY A 3 -20.94 3.43 20.50
CA GLY A 3 -20.39 2.23 19.88
C GLY A 3 -19.22 1.70 20.69
N PHE A 4 -19.22 0.40 20.99
CA PHE A 4 -18.04 -0.28 21.52
C PHE A 4 -16.97 -0.32 20.43
N SER A 5 -15.80 0.26 20.71
CA SER A 5 -14.63 0.20 19.82
C SER A 5 -13.75 -0.98 20.24
N GLN A 6 -14.03 -2.18 19.74
CA GLN A 6 -13.10 -3.30 19.84
C GLN A 6 -12.14 -3.24 18.65
N ALA A 7 -10.84 -3.25 18.93
CA ALA A 7 -9.80 -3.35 17.91
C ALA A 7 -9.30 -4.79 17.85
N TYR A 8 -9.07 -5.31 16.65
CA TYR A 8 -8.50 -6.65 16.47
C TYR A 8 -7.26 -6.56 15.58
N VAL A 9 -6.19 -7.25 15.98
CA VAL A 9 -4.97 -7.39 15.18
C VAL A 9 -4.81 -8.86 14.82
N SER A 10 -4.56 -9.14 13.54
CA SER A 10 -4.32 -10.52 13.09
C SER A 10 -2.86 -10.91 13.32
N ASP A 11 -2.65 -12.12 13.85
CA ASP A 11 -1.34 -12.78 13.94
C ASP A 11 -1.02 -13.66 12.70
N GLY A 12 -1.86 -13.55 11.66
CA GLY A 12 -1.80 -14.40 10.46
C GLY A 12 -2.63 -15.68 10.52
N LYS A 13 -3.23 -16.03 11.67
CA LYS A 13 -4.12 -17.20 11.83
C LYS A 13 -5.41 -16.86 12.56
N LEU A 14 -5.31 -16.08 13.62
CA LEU A 14 -6.41 -15.66 14.49
C LEU A 14 -6.46 -14.14 14.53
N TRP A 15 -7.66 -13.62 14.82
CA TRP A 15 -7.86 -12.23 15.17
C TRP A 15 -7.79 -12.12 16.69
N GLN A 16 -6.79 -11.41 17.20
CA GLN A 16 -6.61 -11.19 18.62
C GLN A 16 -7.18 -9.82 18.98
N GLU A 17 -7.98 -9.74 20.04
CA GLU A 17 -8.47 -8.45 20.54
C GLU A 17 -7.27 -7.64 21.02
N ALA A 18 -7.04 -6.51 20.37
CA ALA A 18 -6.02 -5.55 20.75
C ALA A 18 -6.58 -4.70 21.91
N LYS A 19 -5.74 -4.45 22.92
CA LYS A 19 -6.07 -3.46 23.96
C LYS A 19 -6.22 -2.12 23.26
N GLY A 20 -7.46 -1.65 23.11
CA GLY A 20 -7.75 -0.44 22.36
C GLY A 20 -6.91 0.73 22.86
N GLY A 21 -6.19 1.40 21.95
CA GLY A 21 -5.54 2.67 22.26
C GLY A 21 -4.26 3.00 21.50
N GLU A 22 -3.48 2.04 21.01
CA GLU A 22 -2.18 2.35 20.41
C GLU A 22 -1.99 1.53 19.13
N ASP A 23 -1.75 2.20 17.99
CA ASP A 23 -1.36 1.70 16.65
C ASP A 23 -2.42 1.64 15.53
N SER A 24 -3.73 1.83 15.80
CA SER A 24 -4.69 1.96 14.69
C SER A 24 -4.76 3.41 14.19
N VAL A 25 -3.98 3.74 13.15
CA VAL A 25 -4.15 5.00 12.42
C VAL A 25 -5.42 4.90 11.58
N GLU A 26 -6.41 5.77 11.81
CA GLU A 26 -7.60 5.84 10.97
C GLU A 26 -7.18 6.15 9.53
N ARG A 27 -7.57 5.28 8.59
CA ARG A 27 -7.28 5.45 7.17
C ARG A 27 -8.56 5.61 6.39
N LYS A 28 -8.72 6.77 5.77
CA LYS A 28 -9.78 7.05 4.81
C LYS A 28 -9.19 7.22 3.41
N PRO A 29 -9.83 6.69 2.35
CA PRO A 29 -9.41 7.00 1.00
C PRO A 29 -9.45 8.52 0.75
N GLN A 30 -8.44 9.03 0.07
CA GLN A 30 -8.41 10.42 -0.41
C GLN A 30 -8.98 10.53 -1.82
N ALA A 31 -8.88 9.45 -2.61
CA ALA A 31 -9.45 9.37 -3.95
C ALA A 31 -10.38 8.16 -4.06
N PHE A 32 -11.52 8.36 -4.74
CA PHE A 32 -12.59 7.38 -4.87
C PHE A 32 -12.92 7.19 -6.35
N GLY A 33 -12.93 5.94 -6.83
CA GLY A 33 -13.30 5.63 -8.20
C GLY A 33 -12.34 6.20 -9.25
N VAL A 34 -11.05 6.29 -8.94
CA VAL A 34 -10.02 6.79 -9.86
C VAL A 34 -9.26 5.65 -10.51
N ALA A 35 -8.59 5.92 -11.64
CA ALA A 35 -7.62 4.98 -12.19
C ALA A 35 -6.41 4.84 -11.25
N VAL A 36 -5.96 3.60 -11.03
CA VAL A 36 -4.92 3.25 -10.05
C VAL A 36 -3.83 2.39 -10.68
N VAL A 37 -2.64 2.50 -10.10
CA VAL A 37 -1.53 1.56 -10.25
C VAL A 37 -1.40 0.81 -8.92
N THR A 38 -1.74 -0.47 -8.95
CA THR A 38 -1.70 -1.37 -7.80
C THR A 38 -0.35 -2.07 -7.73
N LEU A 39 0.36 -1.83 -6.64
CA LEU A 39 1.68 -2.39 -6.34
C LEU A 39 1.50 -3.55 -5.35
N VAL A 40 2.04 -4.72 -5.67
CA VAL A 40 1.90 -5.93 -4.87
C VAL A 40 3.20 -6.73 -4.83
N GLY A 41 3.45 -7.39 -3.69
CA GLY A 41 4.62 -8.25 -3.52
C GLY A 41 4.78 -8.75 -2.09
N TYR A 42 5.95 -9.32 -1.87
CA TYR A 42 6.38 -9.87 -0.58
C TYR A 42 7.73 -9.27 -0.19
N TYR A 43 7.91 -9.02 1.10
CA TYR A 43 9.16 -8.50 1.63
C TYR A 43 9.49 -9.13 2.97
N ASP A 44 10.78 -9.22 3.23
CA ASP A 44 11.31 -9.64 4.53
C ASP A 44 12.03 -8.46 5.19
N PRO A 45 11.46 -7.87 6.26
CA PRO A 45 12.06 -6.71 6.91
C PRO A 45 13.47 -6.94 7.44
N SER A 46 13.80 -8.19 7.81
CA SER A 46 15.12 -8.59 8.31
C SER A 46 16.11 -8.95 7.20
N ALA A 47 15.68 -8.91 5.93
CA ALA A 47 16.48 -9.23 4.75
C ALA A 47 17.14 -10.62 4.78
N GLN A 48 16.53 -11.59 5.47
CA GLN A 48 17.00 -12.99 5.49
C GLN A 48 16.48 -13.77 4.28
N LEU A 49 15.31 -13.40 3.76
CA LEU A 49 14.70 -13.93 2.54
C LEU A 49 14.71 -12.86 1.44
N THR A 50 14.92 -13.29 0.20
CA THR A 50 14.86 -12.41 -0.97
C THR A 50 13.45 -11.84 -1.14
N SER A 51 13.32 -10.53 -1.00
CA SER A 51 12.06 -9.82 -1.25
C SER A 51 11.71 -9.84 -2.74
N TYR A 52 10.42 -9.88 -3.08
CA TYR A 52 9.95 -9.99 -4.46
C TYR A 52 8.79 -9.04 -4.74
N VAL A 53 8.85 -8.36 -5.88
CA VAL A 53 7.81 -7.43 -6.35
C VAL A 53 7.30 -7.82 -7.73
N TYR A 54 5.98 -7.91 -7.84
CA TYR A 54 5.32 -8.25 -9.10
C TYR A 54 5.30 -7.04 -10.05
N PRO A 55 5.07 -7.27 -11.36
CA PRO A 55 4.71 -6.18 -12.27
C PRO A 55 3.55 -5.37 -11.68
N ALA A 56 3.56 -4.06 -11.91
CA ALA A 56 2.46 -3.21 -11.47
C ALA A 56 1.16 -3.60 -12.19
N LEU A 57 0.05 -3.65 -11.46
CA LEU A 57 -1.27 -3.89 -12.04
C LEU A 57 -1.96 -2.56 -12.26
N HIS A 58 -2.62 -2.37 -13.41
CA HIS A 58 -3.27 -1.11 -13.73
C HIS A 58 -4.79 -1.29 -13.76
N GLY A 59 -5.52 -0.50 -12.97
CA GLY A 59 -6.97 -0.54 -12.86
C GLY A 59 -7.61 0.78 -13.28
N SER A 60 -8.75 0.72 -13.98
CA SER A 60 -9.55 1.90 -14.34
C SER A 60 -10.33 2.48 -13.16
N LEU A 61 -10.55 1.70 -12.10
CA LEU A 61 -11.35 2.07 -10.95
C LEU A 61 -10.74 1.53 -9.65
N GLY A 62 -10.47 2.40 -8.70
CA GLY A 62 -9.95 2.04 -7.40
C GLY A 62 -9.99 3.18 -6.39
N TYR A 63 -9.51 2.88 -5.19
CA TYR A 63 -9.39 3.81 -4.08
C TYR A 63 -7.92 3.99 -3.73
N CYS A 64 -7.51 5.23 -3.45
CA CYS A 64 -6.16 5.56 -3.00
C CYS A 64 -6.20 6.24 -1.64
N TYR A 65 -5.19 5.97 -0.83
CA TYR A 65 -5.04 6.47 0.53
C TYR A 65 -3.87 7.45 0.59
N ALA A 66 -3.84 8.27 1.64
CA ALA A 66 -2.71 9.15 1.92
C ALA A 66 -1.42 8.35 2.05
N ASP A 67 -0.33 8.90 1.54
CA ASP A 67 1.01 8.39 1.84
C ASP A 67 1.47 8.92 3.22
N ASP A 68 2.55 8.33 3.72
CA ASP A 68 3.07 8.49 5.08
C ASP A 68 4.33 9.35 5.13
N SER A 69 4.65 10.09 4.06
CA SER A 69 5.91 10.84 3.95
C SER A 69 6.17 11.81 5.10
N ALA A 70 5.13 12.34 5.75
CA ALA A 70 5.28 13.24 6.91
C ALA A 70 5.68 12.49 8.21
N GLU A 71 5.45 11.19 8.27
CA GLU A 71 5.56 10.39 9.49
C GLU A 71 6.71 9.37 9.42
N VAL A 72 7.08 8.90 8.23
CA VAL A 72 8.14 7.90 8.05
C VAL A 72 9.53 8.53 8.03
N LYS A 73 10.47 7.90 8.73
CA LYS A 73 11.89 8.23 8.71
C LYS A 73 12.61 7.41 7.64
N PRO A 74 13.77 7.85 7.14
CA PRO A 74 14.56 7.08 6.17
C PRO A 74 14.97 5.67 6.65
N SER A 75 15.07 5.47 7.97
CA SER A 75 15.38 4.18 8.59
C SER A 75 14.20 3.21 8.62
N ASP A 76 12.97 3.70 8.49
CA ASP A 76 11.77 2.89 8.65
C ASP A 76 11.59 1.94 7.46
N CYS A 77 10.91 0.82 7.71
CA CYS A 77 10.48 -0.08 6.65
C CYS A 77 9.36 0.58 5.84
N GLN A 78 9.55 0.72 4.53
CA GLN A 78 8.66 1.50 3.68
C GLN A 78 8.67 1.04 2.22
N LEU A 79 7.52 1.21 1.57
CA LEU A 79 7.40 1.23 0.12
C LEU A 79 7.63 2.66 -0.36
N VAL A 80 8.65 2.85 -1.18
CA VAL A 80 8.98 4.15 -1.81
C VAL A 80 8.55 4.10 -3.26
N VAL A 81 7.72 5.06 -3.69
CA VAL A 81 7.22 5.17 -5.06
C VAL A 81 7.68 6.48 -5.65
N GLU A 82 8.44 6.44 -6.74
CA GLU A 82 8.78 7.65 -7.48
C GLU A 82 7.70 7.94 -8.52
N THR A 83 7.32 9.21 -8.61
CA THR A 83 6.27 9.70 -9.48
C THR A 83 6.74 10.99 -10.15
N LYS A 84 6.06 11.43 -11.21
CA LYS A 84 6.35 12.74 -11.82
C LYS A 84 6.09 13.93 -10.89
N LYS A 85 5.29 13.74 -9.83
CA LYS A 85 4.94 14.79 -8.86
C LYS A 85 5.79 14.76 -7.59
N GLY A 86 6.73 13.81 -7.49
CA GLY A 86 7.56 13.61 -6.30
C GLY A 86 7.53 12.16 -5.81
N ILE A 87 7.99 11.96 -4.58
CA ILE A 87 8.12 10.64 -3.96
C ILE A 87 6.97 10.44 -2.98
N LEU A 88 6.28 9.32 -3.11
CA LEU A 88 5.30 8.84 -2.13
C LEU A 88 5.96 7.76 -1.26
N ARG A 89 5.61 7.72 0.03
CA ARG A 89 6.13 6.71 0.96
C ARG A 89 4.99 6.06 1.70
N PHE A 90 4.96 4.73 1.78
CA PHE A 90 3.97 4.01 2.55
C PHE A 90 4.68 3.18 3.61
N ARG A 91 4.32 3.35 4.88
CA ARG A 91 4.89 2.63 6.00
C ARG A 91 4.58 1.15 5.87
N LEU A 92 5.60 0.33 6.08
CA LEU A 92 5.51 -1.11 6.14
C LEU A 92 5.91 -1.57 7.54
N SER A 93 5.54 -2.81 7.90
CA SER A 93 5.95 -3.37 9.19
C SER A 93 7.44 -3.70 9.13
N ASP A 94 8.18 -3.28 10.15
CA ASP A 94 9.61 -3.53 10.34
C ASP A 94 9.93 -4.93 10.89
N ARG A 95 8.91 -5.76 11.11
CA ARG A 95 9.00 -7.16 11.55
C ARG A 95 8.10 -8.06 10.73
N ARG A 96 8.42 -9.35 10.66
CA ARG A 96 7.48 -10.34 10.09
C ARG A 96 6.25 -10.43 10.99
N ILE A 97 5.06 -10.33 10.40
CA ILE A 97 3.78 -10.49 11.11
C ILE A 97 3.63 -11.95 11.54
N ASP A 98 3.91 -12.89 10.64
CA ASP A 98 4.12 -14.30 10.94
C ASP A 98 5.62 -14.62 10.80
N PRO A 99 6.32 -15.07 11.86
CA PRO A 99 7.76 -15.33 11.81
C PRO A 99 8.17 -16.34 10.72
N LYS A 100 7.26 -17.21 10.26
CA LYS A 100 7.52 -18.23 9.24
C LYS A 100 7.35 -17.73 7.81
N HIS A 101 6.77 -16.55 7.60
CA HIS A 101 6.41 -16.06 6.27
C HIS A 101 6.89 -14.61 6.05
N MET A 102 7.14 -14.27 4.79
CA MET A 102 7.36 -12.87 4.40
C MET A 102 6.07 -12.07 4.54
N ASN A 103 6.20 -10.77 4.81
CA ASN A 103 5.06 -9.88 4.80
C ASN A 103 4.59 -9.64 3.37
N LYS A 104 3.28 -9.56 3.17
CA LYS A 104 2.68 -9.11 1.91
C LYS A 104 2.42 -7.61 1.97
N PHE A 105 2.58 -6.91 0.85
CA PHE A 105 2.07 -5.55 0.68
C PHE A 105 1.14 -5.47 -0.53
N HIS A 106 0.18 -4.54 -0.46
CA HIS A 106 -0.74 -4.19 -1.55
C HIS A 106 -1.09 -2.71 -1.37
N VAL A 107 -0.64 -1.87 -2.30
CA VAL A 107 -0.87 -0.42 -2.27
C VAL A 107 -1.39 0.08 -3.61
N ASN A 108 -2.44 0.89 -3.58
CA ASN A 108 -2.94 1.61 -4.77
C ASN A 108 -2.39 3.03 -4.80
N VAL A 109 -1.74 3.38 -5.92
CA VAL A 109 -1.27 4.73 -6.22
C VAL A 109 -2.12 5.33 -7.35
N PRO A 110 -2.51 6.61 -7.30
CA PRO A 110 -3.27 7.20 -8.40
C PRO A 110 -2.49 7.16 -9.71
N ALA A 111 -3.08 6.68 -10.81
CA ALA A 111 -2.40 6.69 -12.11
C ALA A 111 -2.08 8.12 -12.59
N SER A 112 -2.86 9.11 -12.14
CA SER A 112 -2.70 10.53 -12.47
C SER A 112 -1.39 11.16 -11.95
N VAL A 113 -0.74 10.56 -10.94
CA VAL A 113 0.58 11.02 -10.50
C VAL A 113 1.73 10.45 -11.32
N GLN A 114 1.43 9.53 -12.25
CA GLN A 114 2.38 8.90 -13.17
C GLN A 114 3.56 8.26 -12.41
N PRO A 115 3.31 7.19 -11.64
CA PRO A 115 4.37 6.47 -10.95
C PRO A 115 5.28 5.76 -11.96
N THR A 116 6.60 5.82 -11.76
CA THR A 116 7.61 5.34 -12.73
C THR A 116 8.43 4.18 -12.19
N GLN A 117 8.61 4.10 -10.87
CA GLN A 117 9.31 3.00 -10.22
C GLN A 117 8.88 2.91 -8.75
N PHE A 118 9.14 1.76 -8.15
CA PHE A 118 8.96 1.57 -6.72
C PHE A 118 10.03 0.65 -6.13
N ALA A 119 10.27 0.82 -4.84
CA ALA A 119 11.23 0.02 -4.08
C ALA A 119 10.72 -0.26 -2.68
N ILE A 120 11.11 -1.42 -2.14
CA ILE A 120 10.99 -1.70 -0.71
C ILE A 120 12.31 -1.31 -0.06
N VAL A 121 12.24 -0.44 0.94
CA VAL A 121 13.39 0.02 1.73
C VAL A 121 13.17 -0.37 3.18
N SER A 122 14.17 -0.96 3.83
CA SER A 122 14.14 -1.30 5.26
C SER A 122 15.49 -1.02 5.90
N GLY A 123 15.52 -0.30 7.01
CA GLY A 123 16.78 0.08 7.67
C GLY A 123 17.70 0.91 6.76
N GLY A 124 17.12 1.75 5.90
CA GLY A 124 17.85 2.53 4.89
C GLY A 124 18.41 1.73 3.71
N LYS A 125 18.19 0.41 3.65
CA LYS A 125 18.65 -0.45 2.55
C LYS A 125 17.52 -0.77 1.58
N VAL A 126 17.80 -0.68 0.29
CA VAL A 126 16.87 -1.14 -0.74
C VAL A 126 16.87 -2.67 -0.77
N LEU A 127 15.74 -3.30 -0.43
CA LEU A 127 15.59 -4.75 -0.45
C LEU A 127 15.29 -5.26 -1.87
N VAL A 128 14.46 -4.52 -2.61
CA VAL A 128 14.06 -4.82 -3.98
C VAL A 128 13.52 -3.56 -4.64
N LYS A 129 13.74 -3.41 -5.94
CA LYS A 129 13.30 -2.26 -6.76
C LYS A 129 12.78 -2.74 -8.11
N ARG A 130 11.78 -2.04 -8.65
CA ARG A 130 11.21 -2.32 -9.96
C ARG A 130 10.73 -1.06 -10.67
N THR A 131 10.95 -1.01 -11.97
CA THR A 131 10.37 -0.01 -12.88
C THR A 131 8.91 -0.34 -13.14
N ILE A 132 8.05 0.68 -13.20
CA ILE A 132 6.64 0.53 -13.54
C ILE A 132 6.50 0.74 -15.04
N GLU A 133 6.11 -0.30 -15.74
CA GLU A 133 5.79 -0.22 -17.17
C GLU A 133 4.49 0.58 -17.36
N PRO A 134 4.42 1.54 -18.31
CA PRO A 134 3.19 2.26 -18.59
C PRO A 134 2.15 1.34 -19.25
N THR A 135 0.87 1.68 -19.09
CA THR A 135 -0.21 0.97 -19.80
C THR A 135 -0.12 1.21 -21.30
N THR A 136 -0.17 0.14 -22.09
CA THR A 136 -0.26 0.22 -23.56
C THR A 136 -1.67 0.50 -24.04
N GLU A 137 -2.69 0.21 -23.22
CA GLU A 137 -4.09 0.37 -23.56
C GLU A 137 -4.81 1.38 -22.66
N LYS A 138 -5.86 2.00 -23.21
CA LYS A 138 -6.74 2.86 -22.44
C LYS A 138 -7.68 2.01 -21.58
N LEU A 139 -7.50 2.09 -20.27
CA LEU A 139 -8.37 1.39 -19.32
C LEU A 139 -9.77 2.01 -19.30
N ALA A 140 -10.79 1.15 -19.28
CA ALA A 140 -12.21 1.54 -19.24
C ALA A 140 -12.91 0.92 -18.04
N VAL A 141 -13.99 1.55 -17.59
CA VAL A 141 -14.87 1.04 -16.53
C VAL A 141 -16.31 1.10 -17.02
N SER A 142 -17.08 0.05 -16.73
CA SER A 142 -18.53 0.01 -16.95
C SER A 142 -19.27 0.10 -15.61
N VAL A 143 -20.25 0.97 -15.53
CA VAL A 143 -21.16 1.08 -14.38
C VAL A 143 -22.56 0.74 -14.87
N ASN A 144 -23.22 -0.22 -14.23
CA ASN A 144 -24.59 -0.63 -14.55
C ASN A 144 -25.54 -0.20 -13.43
N GLY A 145 -26.73 0.28 -13.80
CA GLY A 145 -27.75 0.73 -12.85
C GLY A 145 -27.50 2.15 -12.35
N LEU A 146 -27.48 2.36 -11.03
CA LEU A 146 -27.33 3.69 -10.44
C LEU A 146 -25.92 4.23 -10.71
N SER A 147 -25.85 5.36 -11.39
CA SER A 147 -24.58 6.06 -11.59
C SER A 147 -24.08 6.62 -10.25
N PRO A 148 -22.81 6.41 -9.86
CA PRO A 148 -22.22 7.06 -8.71
C PRO A 148 -22.39 8.58 -8.85
N ALA A 149 -22.74 9.24 -7.75
CA ALA A 149 -22.78 10.70 -7.74
C ALA A 149 -21.41 11.24 -8.21
N THR A 150 -21.43 12.09 -9.23
CA THR A 150 -20.24 12.80 -9.68
C THR A 150 -19.82 13.72 -8.54
N ARG A 151 -18.64 13.50 -7.96
CA ARG A 151 -18.06 14.36 -6.93
C ARG A 151 -17.09 15.35 -7.55
#